data_AF-A0AAD9TG51-F1
#
_entry.id   AF-A0AAD9TG51-F1
#
_cell.length_a   1.000
_cell.length_b   1.000
_cell.length_c   1.000
_cell.angle_alpha   90.00
_cell.angle_beta   90.00
_cell.angle_gamma   90.00
#
_symmetry.space_group_name_H-M   'P 1'
#
loop_
_entity.id
_entity.type
_entity.pdbx_description
1 polymer ?
#
loop_
_entity_poly.entity_id
_entity_poly.type
_entity_poly.pdbx_seq_one_letter_code
_entity_poly.pdbx_strand_id
1 'polypeptide(L)'
;FHWVLVAIDKATLTVYYLNSLINEVETSLNIIVPLAIQKYQANLGSQSARVMQWEVVNFNGKERYTQEEIDEVRLEWIKHIKPFIKLANE
;
A
#
# COMPACT_ATOMS: atom_id res chain seq x y z
N PHE A 1 4.71 7.45 14.24
CA PHE A 1 4.17 6.19 13.69
C PHE A 1 3.05 6.54 12.72
N HIS A 2 3.14 6.12 11.46
CA HIS A 2 2.12 6.33 10.43
C HIS A 2 1.98 5.06 9.59
N TRP A 3 0.85 4.91 8.88
CA TRP A 3 0.63 3.78 7.99
C TRP A 3 1.13 4.10 6.59
N VAL A 4 1.71 3.10 5.93
CA VAL A 4 2.08 3.13 4.51
C VAL A 4 1.38 1.98 3.80
N LEU A 5 1.13 2.14 2.50
CA LEU A 5 0.54 1.10 1.66
C LEU A 5 1.54 0.68 0.59
N VAL A 6 1.75 -0.63 0.47
CA VAL A 6 2.49 -1.24 -0.64
C VAL A 6 1.51 -2.01 -1.50
N ALA A 7 1.42 -1.66 -2.78
CA ALA A 7 0.64 -2.41 -3.76
C ALA A 7 1.57 -3.10 -4.75
N ILE A 8 1.30 -4.37 -5.08
CA ILE A 8 2.14 -5.17 -5.98
C ILE A 8 1.29 -5.60 -7.17
N ASP A 9 1.63 -5.11 -8.36
CA ASP A 9 1.10 -5.65 -9.60
C ASP A 9 1.83 -6.96 -9.94
N LYS A 10 1.13 -8.09 -9.82
CA LYS A 10 1.68 -9.42 -10.10
C LYS A 10 2.00 -9.66 -11.57
N ALA A 11 1.31 -8.95 -12.48
CA ALA A 11 1.50 -9.11 -13.92
C ALA A 11 2.80 -8.47 -14.38
N THR A 12 3.18 -7.31 -13.82
CA THR A 12 4.43 -6.58 -14.16
C THR A 12 5.54 -6.75 -13.12
N LEU A 13 5.21 -7.18 -11.90
CA LEU A 13 6.06 -7.12 -10.69
C LEU A 13 6.51 -5.70 -10.34
N THR A 14 5.65 -4.74 -10.66
CA THR A 14 5.78 -3.36 -10.19
C THR A 14 5.26 -3.26 -8.77
N VAL A 15 6.06 -2.65 -7.90
CA VAL A 15 5.73 -2.39 -6.50
C VAL A 15 5.53 -0.91 -6.32
N TYR A 16 4.33 -0.53 -5.94
CA TYR A 16 3.94 0.84 -5.68
C TYR A 16 4.08 1.13 -4.19
N TYR A 17 4.89 2.13 -3.85
CA TYR A 17 5.00 2.65 -2.49
C TYR A 17 4.13 3.90 -2.34
N LEU A 18 3.12 3.82 -1.48
CA LEU A 18 2.20 4.92 -1.19
C LEU A 18 2.40 5.38 0.25
N ASN A 19 2.90 6.61 0.39
CA ASN A 19 3.18 7.23 1.67
C ASN A 19 2.59 8.64 1.72
N SER A 20 1.70 8.88 2.68
CA SER A 20 1.07 10.19 2.90
C SER A 20 2.03 11.22 3.53
N LEU A 21 3.13 10.78 4.13
CA LEU A 21 4.12 11.61 4.83
C LEU A 21 5.51 11.39 4.20
N ILE A 22 5.73 11.95 3.00
CA ILE A 22 6.93 11.79 2.14
C ILE A 22 8.28 11.81 2.89
N ASN A 23 8.36 12.45 4.04
CA ASN A 23 9.60 12.71 4.75
C ASN A 23 10.23 11.47 5.42
N GLU A 24 9.53 10.34 5.50
CA GLU A 24 10.06 9.10 6.09
C GLU A 24 9.87 7.92 5.13
N VAL A 25 10.97 7.36 4.63
CA VAL A 25 10.95 6.11 3.85
C VAL A 25 11.10 4.94 4.82
N GLU A 26 10.11 4.05 4.88
CA GLU A 26 10.22 2.83 5.67
C GLU A 26 11.16 1.83 4.97
N THR A 27 12.41 1.80 5.44
CA THR A 27 13.48 1.01 4.80
C THR A 27 13.33 -0.49 5.01
N SER A 28 12.60 -0.93 6.05
CA SER A 28 12.34 -2.35 6.30
C SER A 28 11.58 -3.03 5.15
N LEU A 29 10.80 -2.25 4.39
CA LEU A 29 10.06 -2.75 3.21
C LEU A 29 10.97 -3.15 2.06
N ASN A 30 12.18 -2.59 1.98
CA ASN A 30 13.20 -2.99 1.01
C ASN A 30 13.71 -4.43 1.24
N ILE A 31 13.45 -5.01 2.42
CA ILE A 31 13.80 -6.40 2.74
C ILE A 31 12.56 -7.29 2.59
N ILE A 32 11.44 -6.86 3.18
CA ILE A 32 10.22 -7.67 3.26
C ILE A 32 9.62 -7.92 1.87
N VAL A 33 9.56 -6.90 1.01
CA VAL A 33 8.88 -7.01 -0.29
C VAL A 33 9.64 -7.90 -1.28
N PRO A 34 10.97 -7.76 -1.46
CA PRO A 34 11.72 -8.68 -2.32
C PRO A 34 11.62 -10.14 -1.87
N LEU A 35 11.66 -10.42 -0.56
CA LEU A 35 11.50 -11.78 -0.04
C LEU A 35 10.12 -12.37 -0.36
N ALA A 36 9.06 -11.56 -0.23
CA ALA A 36 7.71 -11.97 -0.57
C ALA A 36 7.57 -12.30 -2.07
N ILE A 37 8.16 -11.48 -2.95
CA ILE A 37 8.13 -11.70 -4.40
C ILE A 37 8.96 -12.92 -4.79
N GLN A 38 10.14 -13.10 -4.21
CA GLN A 38 10.97 -14.29 -4.44
C GLN A 38 10.20 -15.57 -4.08
N LYS A 39 9.54 -15.59 -2.92
CA LYS A 39 8.72 -16.72 -2.50
C LYS A 39 7.52 -16.96 -3.43
N TYR A 40 6.86 -15.89 -3.89
CA TYR A 40 5.78 -15.97 -4.86
C TYR A 40 6.25 -16.57 -6.20
N GLN A 41 7.38 -16.11 -6.75
CA GLN A 41 7.93 -16.59 -8.01
C GLN A 41 8.38 -18.07 -7.93
N ALA A 42 8.99 -18.46 -6.80
CA ALA A 42 9.36 -19.85 -6.56
C ALA A 42 8.14 -20.77 -6.58
N ASN A 43 7.01 -20.34 -6.00
CA ASN A 43 5.76 -21.10 -5.99
C ASN A 43 5.12 -21.23 -7.39
N LEU A 44 5.43 -20.34 -8.33
CA LEU A 44 4.96 -20.44 -9.72
C LEU A 44 5.80 -21.39 -10.58
N GLY A 45 6.91 -21.92 -10.07
CA GLY A 45 7.84 -22.74 -10.85
C GLY A 45 8.58 -21.95 -11.94
N SER A 46 8.66 -20.62 -11.80
CA SER A 46 9.28 -19.76 -12.81
C SER A 46 10.78 -20.04 -12.90
N GLN A 47 11.25 -20.49 -14.07
CA GLN A 47 12.68 -20.72 -14.34
C GLN A 47 13.45 -19.40 -14.57
N SER A 48 12.72 -18.32 -14.86
CA SER A 48 13.24 -16.96 -14.99
C SER A 48 12.71 -16.13 -13.82
N ALA A 49 13.62 -15.70 -12.93
CA ALA A 49 13.28 -14.72 -11.92
C ALA A 49 13.07 -13.37 -12.63
N ARG A 50 11.81 -12.93 -12.68
CA ARG A 50 11.50 -11.60 -13.19
C ARG A 50 11.98 -10.57 -12.18
N VAL A 51 12.55 -9.48 -12.66
CA VAL A 51 13.05 -8.40 -11.81
C VAL A 51 11.87 -7.54 -11.34
N MET A 52 11.79 -7.34 -10.02
CA MET A 52 10.86 -6.40 -9.40
C MET A 52 11.35 -4.97 -9.60
N GLN A 53 10.42 -4.04 -9.83
CA GLN A 53 10.71 -2.61 -9.89
C GLN A 53 9.86 -1.83 -8.88
N TRP A 54 10.45 -0.82 -8.25
CA TRP A 54 9.75 0.10 -7.35
C TRP A 54 9.28 1.33 -8.12
N GLU A 55 8.03 1.74 -7.87
CA GLU A 55 7.47 2.99 -8.33
C GLU A 55 6.86 3.76 -7.16
N VAL A 56 7.24 5.03 -7.01
CA VAL A 56 6.58 5.94 -6.08
C VAL A 56 5.42 6.59 -6.82
N VAL A 57 4.21 6.49 -6.26
CA VAL A 57 3.01 6.98 -6.92
C VAL A 57 2.47 8.21 -6.20
N ASN A 58 2.25 9.26 -6.97
CA ASN A 58 1.45 10.41 -6.54
C ASN A 58 -0.03 10.07 -6.71
N PHE A 59 -0.70 9.72 -5.61
CA PHE A 59 -2.12 9.43 -5.64
C PHE A 59 -2.90 10.68 -6.07
N ASN A 60 -3.77 10.56 -7.07
CA ASN A 60 -4.48 11.68 -7.73
C ASN A 60 -3.59 12.82 -8.23
N GLY A 61 -2.33 12.54 -8.59
CA GLY A 61 -1.40 13.56 -9.09
C GLY A 61 -0.95 14.57 -8.03
N LYS A 62 -1.28 14.35 -6.75
CA LYS A 62 -0.82 15.16 -5.63
C LYS A 62 0.42 14.54 -5.01
N GLU A 63 1.43 15.36 -4.78
CA GLU A 63 2.61 14.95 -4.02
C GLU A 63 2.28 14.80 -2.53
N ARG A 64 1.42 15.65 -1.98
CA ARG A 64 1.06 15.64 -0.56
C ARG A 64 -0.43 15.85 -0.37
N TYR A 65 -0.96 15.25 0.69
CA TYR A 65 -2.30 15.50 1.18
C TYR A 65 -2.22 16.32 2.46
N THR A 66 -3.10 17.30 2.60
CA THR A 66 -3.23 18.01 3.87
C THR A 66 -4.00 17.17 4.88
N GLN A 67 -3.92 17.54 6.17
CA GLN A 67 -4.63 16.82 7.22
C GLN A 67 -6.16 16.90 6.99
N GLU A 68 -6.64 18.05 6.51
CA GLU A 68 -8.05 18.28 6.19
C GLU A 68 -8.54 17.34 5.09
N GLU A 69 -7.78 17.17 4.01
CA GLU A 69 -8.13 16.25 2.91
C GLU A 69 -8.17 14.79 3.38
N ILE A 70 -7.24 14.42 4.27
CA ILE A 70 -7.23 13.08 4.90
C ILE A 70 -8.47 12.90 5.78
N ASP A 71 -8.85 13.93 6.54
CA ASP A 71 -10.01 13.87 7.44
C ASP A 71 -11.33 13.80 6.68
N GLU A 72 -11.45 14.46 5.53
CA GLU A 72 -12.60 14.30 4.61
C GLU A 72 -12.76 12.84 4.18
N VAL A 73 -11.68 12.21 3.70
CA VAL A 73 -11.70 10.79 3.33
C VAL A 73 -12.05 9.91 4.53
N ARG A 74 -11.52 10.20 5.73
CA ARG A 74 -11.87 9.45 6.94
C ARG A 74 -13.37 9.54 7.27
N LEU A 75 -13.97 10.72 7.13
CA LEU A 75 -15.41 10.91 7.36
C LEU A 75 -16.25 10.13 6.35
N GLU A 76 -15.85 10.12 5.08
CA GLU A 76 -16.50 9.30 4.04
C GLU A 76 -16.42 7.81 4.36
N TRP A 77 -15.24 7.33 4.76
CA TRP A 77 -15.04 5.95 5.19
C TRP A 77 -15.90 5.61 6.41
N ILE A 78 -15.95 6.46 7.43
CA ILE A 78 -16.81 6.26 8.61
C ILE A 78 -18.28 6.11 8.17
N LYS A 79 -18.77 7.00 7.30
CA LYS A 79 -20.13 6.94 6.78
C LYS A 79 -20.38 5.63 6.01
N HIS A 80 -19.40 5.18 5.24
CA HIS A 80 -19.47 3.94 4.48
C HIS A 80 -19.47 2.70 5.38
N ILE A 81 -18.61 2.64 6.40
CA ILE A 81 -18.50 1.46 7.27
C ILE A 81 -19.61 1.38 8.33
N LYS A 82 -20.22 2.51 8.70
CA LYS A 82 -21.23 2.60 9.78
C LYS A 82 -22.35 1.55 9.69
N PRO A 83 -22.91 1.21 8.51
CA PRO A 83 -23.93 0.16 8.40
C PRO A 83 -23.41 -1.26 8.65
N PHE A 84 -22.10 -1.50 8.51
CA PHE A 84 -21.47 -2.81 8.67
C PHE A 84 -20.98 -3.07 10.10
N ILE A 85 -20.83 -2.02 10.90
CA ILE A 85 -20.58 -2.14 12.34
C ILE A 85 -21.91 -2.53 12.99
N LYS A 86 -22.14 -3.84 13.15
CA LYS A 86 -23.14 -4.29 14.11
C LYS A 86 -22.68 -3.80 15.48
N LEU A 87 -23.45 -2.92 16.11
CA LEU A 87 -23.32 -2.68 17.54
C LEU A 87 -23.40 -4.06 18.19
N ALA A 88 -22.31 -4.49 18.81
CA ALA A 88 -22.36 -5.62 19.73
C ALA A 88 -23.30 -5.15 20.85
N ASN A 89 -24.57 -5.55 20.77
CA ASN A 89 -25.56 -5.17 21.76
C ASN A 89 -25.13 -5.74 23.12
N GLU A 90 -25.08 -4.81 24.06
CA GLU A 90 -25.27 -4.88 25.52
C GLU A 90 -25.57 -6.25 26.15
#